data_AF-A0A344W939-F1
#
_entry.id   AF-A0A344W939-F1
#
_cell.length_a   1.000
_cell.length_b   1.000
_cell.length_c   1.000
_cell.angle_alpha   90.00
_cell.angle_beta   90.00
_cell.angle_gamma   90.00
#
_symmetry.space_group_name_H-M   'P 1'
#
loop_
_entity.id
_entity.type
_entity.pdbx_description
1 polymer ?
#
loop_
_entity_poly.entity_id
_entity_poly.type
_entity_poly.pdbx_seq_one_letter_code
_entity_poly.pdbx_strand_id
1 'polypeptide(L)'
;MRKLHLMNKENRDATVAISSLKYEKPFEMGIPNKELNFKRYLSATQENLHKNLASLYGDNYSSKLIEEDPEIDIEAIGKFISGSDVVYLSSKGELLYSPPKTVEVIIAPDGTEKERRSPEDIPGNVDDELPVRWTGKKMPKSKVAVKFAFKRTIQIKHVDGLTFDYLFDMAKELQDEDVMVLVGAGQKGNEPLIFQANGMPYRGFLEGRVDGKKYQLLLHLSNMELKRISSEPKK
;
A
#
# COMPACT_ATOMS: atom_id res chain seq x y z
N MET A 1 -10.57 10.88 15.45
CA MET A 1 -10.50 11.01 13.98
C MET A 1 -9.22 11.77 13.65
N ARG A 2 -8.46 11.31 12.64
CA ARG A 2 -7.26 12.00 12.19
C ARG A 2 -7.67 13.29 11.46
N LYS A 3 -6.93 14.37 11.65
CA LYS A 3 -7.22 15.70 11.07
C LYS A 3 -6.08 16.11 10.14
N LEU A 4 -6.38 17.00 9.19
CA LEU A 4 -5.39 17.69 8.38
C LEU A 4 -5.83 19.13 8.11
N HIS A 5 -4.88 19.99 7.75
CA HIS A 5 -5.17 21.34 7.27
C HIS A 5 -5.36 21.30 5.75
N LEU A 6 -6.53 21.73 5.24
CA LEU A 6 -6.84 21.77 3.82
C LEU A 6 -7.04 23.21 3.37
N MET A 7 -6.23 23.64 2.40
CA MET A 7 -6.34 24.97 1.81
C MET A 7 -7.14 24.92 0.50
N ASN A 8 -8.04 25.89 0.32
CA ASN A 8 -8.87 26.03 -0.88
C ASN A 8 -8.24 26.97 -1.92
N LYS A 9 -8.97 27.25 -3.00
CA LYS A 9 -8.52 28.11 -4.11
C LYS A 9 -8.28 29.57 -3.72
N GLU A 10 -8.91 30.08 -2.66
CA GLU A 10 -8.70 31.45 -2.16
C GLU A 10 -7.55 31.53 -1.14
N ASN A 11 -6.76 30.48 -1.00
CA ASN A 11 -5.70 30.36 0.02
C ASN A 11 -6.20 30.44 1.46
N ARG A 12 -7.50 30.19 1.70
CA ARG A 12 -8.04 29.97 3.05
C ARG A 12 -7.76 28.55 3.46
N ASP A 13 -7.44 28.32 4.73
CA ASP A 13 -7.17 27.01 5.29
C ASP A 13 -8.20 26.65 6.36
N ALA A 14 -8.50 25.35 6.46
CA ALA A 14 -9.39 24.84 7.48
C ALA A 14 -8.91 23.47 7.99
N THR A 15 -9.07 23.25 9.30
CA THR A 15 -8.79 21.95 9.91
C THR A 15 -9.97 21.01 9.69
N VAL A 16 -9.75 19.94 8.94
CA VAL A 16 -10.80 18.99 8.53
C VAL A 16 -10.47 17.58 9.00
N ALA A 17 -11.49 16.74 9.16
CA ALA A 17 -11.31 15.35 9.53
C ALA A 17 -11.10 14.49 8.28
N ILE A 18 -10.25 13.48 8.39
CA ILE A 18 -10.08 12.45 7.37
C ILE A 18 -10.46 11.07 7.90
N SER A 19 -11.08 10.29 7.02
CA SER A 19 -11.38 8.89 7.27
C SER A 19 -11.10 8.05 6.04
N SER A 20 -10.42 6.91 6.23
CA SER A 20 -10.28 5.94 5.15
C SER A 20 -11.58 5.17 4.99
N LEU A 21 -11.97 4.94 3.74
CA LEU A 21 -13.08 4.06 3.44
C LEU A 21 -12.62 2.62 3.71
N LYS A 22 -13.25 1.96 4.69
CA LYS A 22 -13.04 0.53 4.91
C LYS A 22 -13.94 -0.22 3.94
N TYR A 23 -13.35 -1.17 3.21
CA TYR A 23 -14.13 -2.14 2.46
C TYR A 23 -14.72 -3.15 3.45
N GLU A 24 -16.05 -3.15 3.57
CA GLU A 24 -16.75 -4.20 4.28
C GLU A 24 -16.84 -5.41 3.36
N LYS A 25 -16.22 -6.52 3.76
CA LYS A 25 -16.26 -7.76 3.00
C LYS A 25 -17.68 -8.30 3.06
N PRO A 26 -18.36 -8.53 1.91
CA PRO A 26 -19.73 -9.02 1.90
C PRO A 26 -19.83 -10.52 2.21
N PHE A 27 -18.70 -11.20 2.39
CA PHE A 27 -18.62 -12.61 2.72
C PHE A 27 -17.46 -12.86 3.68
N GLU A 28 -17.63 -13.91 4.48
CA GLU A 28 -16.55 -14.52 5.25
C GLU A 28 -16.12 -15.81 4.55
N MET A 29 -14.81 -16.06 4.47
CA MET A 29 -14.31 -17.33 3.97
C MET A 29 -14.52 -18.39 5.05
N GLY A 30 -15.29 -19.45 4.76
CA GLY A 30 -15.52 -20.51 5.73
C GLY A 30 -16.71 -21.41 5.37
N ILE A 31 -17.04 -22.30 6.31
CA ILE A 31 -18.23 -23.15 6.26
C ILE A 31 -19.35 -22.42 7.03
N PRO A 32 -20.59 -22.37 6.53
CA PRO A 32 -21.70 -21.73 7.23
C PRO A 32 -21.83 -22.21 8.68
N ASN A 33 -22.01 -21.28 9.61
CA ASN A 33 -22.17 -21.53 11.05
C ASN A 33 -21.03 -22.30 11.73
N LYS A 34 -19.83 -22.33 11.14
CA LYS A 34 -18.63 -22.89 11.76
C LYS A 34 -17.52 -21.86 11.82
N GLU A 35 -16.88 -21.78 12.98
CA GLU A 35 -15.68 -20.96 13.15
C GLU A 35 -14.49 -21.62 12.44
N LEU A 36 -13.82 -20.87 11.57
CA LEU A 36 -12.66 -21.34 10.83
C LEU A 36 -11.38 -20.76 11.44
N ASN A 37 -10.47 -21.64 11.89
CA ASN A 37 -9.19 -21.26 12.45
C ASN A 37 -8.05 -21.68 11.52
N PHE A 38 -7.34 -20.71 10.95
CA PHE A 38 -6.12 -20.99 10.19
C PHE A 38 -4.95 -21.20 11.14
N LYS A 39 -4.35 -22.39 11.10
CA LYS A 39 -3.12 -22.71 11.83
C LYS A 39 -2.01 -23.07 10.85
N ARG A 40 -0.80 -22.60 11.16
CA ARG A 40 0.42 -23.09 10.51
C ARG A 40 0.83 -24.39 11.19
N TYR A 41 1.35 -25.34 10.41
CA TYR A 41 1.88 -26.60 10.92
C TYR A 41 3.25 -26.88 10.30
N LEU A 42 4.06 -27.68 10.99
CA LEU A 42 5.35 -28.14 10.47
C LEU A 42 5.12 -29.21 9.40
N SER A 43 5.53 -28.93 8.15
CA SER A 43 5.32 -29.85 7.02
C SER A 43 6.51 -30.78 6.76
N ALA A 44 7.72 -30.41 7.17
CA ALA A 44 8.94 -31.22 7.08
C ALA A 44 10.02 -30.65 8.00
N THR A 45 10.94 -31.50 8.47
CA THR A 45 12.18 -31.05 9.13
C THR A 45 13.31 -30.89 8.11
N GLN A 46 14.42 -30.27 8.52
CA GLN A 46 15.57 -30.07 7.64
C GLN A 46 16.11 -31.40 7.09
N GLU A 47 16.19 -32.44 7.90
CA GLU A 47 16.72 -33.76 7.50
C GLU A 47 15.82 -34.45 6.46
N ASN A 48 14.51 -34.25 6.58
CA ASN A 48 13.49 -34.83 5.71
C ASN A 48 13.28 -34.03 4.39
N LEU A 49 14.04 -32.97 4.14
CA LEU A 49 13.97 -32.24 2.87
C LEU A 49 14.55 -33.07 1.73
N HIS A 50 13.94 -32.95 0.55
CA HIS A 50 14.34 -33.64 -0.69
C HIS A 50 15.86 -33.63 -0.92
N LYS A 51 16.51 -32.47 -0.80
CA LYS A 51 17.96 -32.33 -1.01
C LYS A 51 18.79 -33.25 -0.10
N ASN A 52 18.39 -33.38 1.15
CA ASN A 52 19.12 -34.16 2.15
C ASN A 52 18.83 -35.65 1.99
N LEU A 53 17.56 -36.02 1.76
CA LEU A 53 17.19 -37.41 1.49
C LEU A 53 17.80 -37.94 0.19
N ALA A 54 17.83 -37.13 -0.88
CA ALA A 54 18.47 -37.48 -2.13
C ALA A 54 19.98 -37.69 -1.96
N SER A 55 20.63 -36.84 -1.14
CA SER A 55 22.05 -37.02 -0.81
C SER A 55 22.32 -38.23 0.07
N LEU A 56 21.37 -38.62 0.92
CA LEU A 56 21.50 -39.74 1.85
C LEU A 56 21.30 -41.09 1.14
N TYR A 57 20.27 -41.19 0.29
CA TYR A 57 19.87 -42.45 -0.33
C TYR A 57 20.38 -42.62 -1.77
N GLY A 58 20.86 -41.56 -2.42
CA GLY A 58 21.39 -41.60 -3.78
C GLY A 58 20.38 -42.21 -4.77
N ASP A 59 20.85 -43.18 -5.57
CA ASP A 59 20.03 -43.86 -6.59
C ASP A 59 18.82 -44.62 -5.99
N ASN A 60 18.90 -45.02 -4.72
CA ASN A 60 17.82 -45.73 -4.02
C ASN A 60 16.75 -44.81 -3.42
N TYR A 61 16.88 -43.49 -3.59
CA TYR A 61 15.96 -42.51 -3.02
C TYR A 61 14.49 -42.79 -3.40
N SER A 62 14.23 -43.10 -4.67
CA SER A 62 12.87 -43.36 -5.16
C SER A 62 12.22 -44.57 -4.49
N SER A 63 12.97 -45.67 -4.31
CA SER A 63 12.46 -46.86 -3.64
C SER A 63 12.18 -46.58 -2.17
N LYS A 64 13.05 -45.82 -1.51
CA LYS A 64 12.88 -45.44 -0.09
C LYS A 64 11.67 -44.56 0.14
N LEU A 65 11.35 -43.63 -0.76
CA LEU A 65 10.10 -42.86 -0.70
C LEU A 65 8.86 -43.74 -0.71
N ILE A 66 8.85 -44.81 -1.51
CA ILE A 66 7.69 -45.69 -1.66
C ILE A 66 7.54 -46.63 -0.48
N GLU A 67 8.66 -47.10 0.07
CA GLU A 67 8.66 -48.17 1.08
C GLU A 67 8.58 -47.66 2.52
N GLU A 68 9.15 -46.49 2.80
CA GLU A 68 9.42 -46.05 4.19
C GLU A 68 8.91 -44.64 4.51
N ASP A 69 8.44 -43.87 3.51
CA ASP A 69 8.04 -42.47 3.66
C ASP A 69 9.06 -41.63 4.49
N PRO A 70 10.36 -41.65 4.17
CA PRO A 70 11.41 -41.00 4.97
C PRO A 70 11.31 -39.47 5.00
N GLU A 71 10.44 -38.87 4.18
CA GLU A 71 10.07 -37.47 4.26
C GLU A 71 9.13 -37.16 5.44
N ILE A 72 8.47 -38.19 6.00
CA ILE A 72 7.51 -38.06 7.08
C ILE A 72 8.16 -38.36 8.43
N ASP A 73 8.61 -37.31 9.13
CA ASP A 73 8.92 -37.42 10.56
C ASP A 73 7.61 -37.43 11.37
N ILE A 74 7.18 -38.64 11.77
CA ILE A 74 5.94 -38.88 12.53
C ILE A 74 5.93 -38.13 13.87
N GLU A 75 7.10 -37.93 14.48
CA GLU A 75 7.21 -37.25 15.78
C GLU A 75 7.15 -35.73 15.65
N ALA A 76 7.45 -35.16 14.48
CA ALA A 76 7.55 -33.72 14.28
C ALA A 76 6.45 -33.12 13.38
N ILE A 77 6.07 -33.81 12.31
CA ILE A 77 5.15 -33.27 11.30
C ILE A 77 3.74 -33.11 11.87
N GLY A 78 3.05 -32.06 11.43
CA GLY A 78 1.69 -31.73 11.90
C GLY A 78 1.64 -30.94 13.21
N LYS A 79 2.78 -30.75 13.89
CA LYS A 79 2.88 -29.83 15.03
C LYS A 79 2.46 -28.43 14.64
N PHE A 80 1.52 -27.85 15.39
CA PHE A 80 1.09 -26.47 15.17
C PHE A 80 2.18 -25.47 15.56
N ILE A 81 2.41 -24.50 14.70
CA ILE A 81 3.38 -23.42 14.91
C ILE A 81 2.62 -22.21 15.45
N SER A 82 2.79 -21.92 16.74
CA SER A 82 2.16 -20.78 17.41
C SER A 82 2.88 -19.46 17.09
N GLY A 83 4.21 -19.48 17.07
CA GLY A 83 5.08 -18.34 16.80
C GLY A 83 6.28 -18.74 15.96
N SER A 84 6.87 -17.79 15.25
CA SER A 84 8.06 -18.00 14.44
C SER A 84 8.94 -16.76 14.54
N ASP A 85 10.20 -16.95 14.90
CA ASP A 85 11.21 -15.89 14.84
C ASP A 85 11.91 -15.91 13.48
N VAL A 86 12.20 -14.72 12.95
CA VAL A 86 12.96 -14.58 11.70
C VAL A 86 14.44 -14.57 12.04
N VAL A 87 15.18 -15.57 11.55
CA VAL A 87 16.63 -15.61 11.59
C VAL A 87 17.19 -15.43 10.18
N TYR A 88 18.28 -14.68 10.05
CA TYR A 88 18.96 -14.51 8.78
C TYR A 88 20.11 -15.49 8.67
N LEU A 89 20.23 -16.15 7.52
CA LEU A 89 21.31 -17.08 7.22
C LEU A 89 22.28 -16.43 6.22
N SER A 90 23.57 -16.75 6.34
CA SER A 90 24.59 -16.43 5.35
C SER A 90 24.34 -17.22 4.06
N SER A 91 25.07 -16.91 2.99
CA SER A 91 25.04 -17.71 1.75
C SER A 91 25.49 -19.17 1.95
N LYS A 92 26.11 -19.49 3.09
CA LYS A 92 26.52 -20.84 3.48
C LYS A 92 25.53 -21.53 4.42
N GLY A 93 24.44 -20.87 4.81
CA GLY A 93 23.44 -21.41 5.74
C GLY A 93 23.77 -21.21 7.22
N GLU A 94 24.76 -20.38 7.55
CA GLU A 94 25.16 -20.09 8.94
C GLU A 94 24.31 -18.95 9.52
N LEU A 95 23.95 -19.03 10.80
CA LEU A 95 23.21 -17.96 11.49
C LEU A 95 24.00 -16.65 11.50
N LEU A 96 23.35 -15.57 11.09
CA LEU A 96 23.90 -14.21 11.19
C LEU A 96 23.56 -13.62 12.57
N TYR A 97 24.60 -13.33 13.36
CA TYR A 97 24.47 -12.72 14.69
C TYR A 97 24.50 -11.18 14.67
N SER A 98 24.76 -10.58 13.51
CA SER A 98 24.78 -9.14 13.32
C SER A 98 23.53 -8.69 12.57
N PRO A 99 22.90 -7.57 12.95
CA PRO A 99 21.78 -7.02 12.19
C PRO A 99 22.21 -6.75 10.74
N PRO A 100 21.40 -7.14 9.75
CA PRO A 100 21.73 -6.87 8.35
C PRO A 100 21.79 -5.36 8.12
N LYS A 101 22.74 -4.93 7.28
CA LYS A 101 22.78 -3.53 6.81
C LYS A 101 21.67 -3.34 5.78
N THR A 102 20.62 -2.61 6.16
CA THR A 102 19.55 -2.24 5.23
C THR A 102 20.10 -1.31 4.16
N VAL A 103 19.81 -1.61 2.90
CA VAL A 103 20.12 -0.77 1.74
C VAL A 103 18.85 -0.57 0.93
N GLU A 104 18.65 0.64 0.44
CA GLU A 104 17.56 0.96 -0.48
C GLU A 104 18.09 0.77 -1.92
N VAL A 105 17.37 -0.05 -2.70
CA VAL A 105 17.69 -0.31 -4.12
C VAL A 105 16.57 0.28 -4.98
N ILE A 106 16.92 1.25 -5.81
CA ILE A 106 15.99 1.90 -6.74
C ILE A 106 16.05 1.16 -8.07
N ILE A 107 14.95 0.53 -8.44
CA ILE A 107 14.84 -0.26 -9.68
C ILE A 107 14.11 0.57 -10.75
N ALA A 108 14.65 0.56 -11.97
CA ALA A 108 14.04 1.19 -13.13
C ALA A 108 12.86 0.36 -13.67
N PRO A 109 11.97 0.95 -14.50
CA PRO A 109 10.81 0.24 -15.04
C PRO A 109 11.12 -1.01 -15.89
N ASP A 110 12.35 -1.14 -16.37
CA ASP A 110 12.85 -2.31 -17.11
C ASP A 110 13.42 -3.42 -16.21
N GLY A 111 13.41 -3.21 -14.88
CA GLY A 111 13.95 -4.14 -13.90
C GLY A 111 15.44 -3.94 -13.59
N THR A 112 16.12 -2.98 -14.21
CA THR A 112 17.54 -2.71 -13.94
C THR A 112 17.74 -1.91 -12.64
N GLU A 113 18.81 -2.20 -11.91
CA GLU A 113 19.19 -1.43 -10.71
C GLU A 113 19.73 -0.06 -11.13
N LYS A 114 19.03 1.00 -10.75
CA LYS A 114 19.40 2.39 -11.06
C LYS A 114 20.33 2.97 -10.01
N GLU A 115 20.07 2.68 -8.73
CA GLU A 115 20.79 3.26 -7.60
C GLU A 115 20.69 2.35 -6.38
N ARG A 116 21.76 2.36 -5.56
CA ARG A 116 21.81 1.69 -4.27
C ARG A 116 22.38 2.64 -3.23
N ARG A 117 21.62 2.88 -2.17
CA ARG A 117 21.96 3.86 -1.13
C ARG A 117 21.55 3.41 0.26
N SER A 118 22.02 4.12 1.28
CA SER A 118 21.47 3.98 2.64
C SER A 118 20.04 4.54 2.66
N PRO A 119 19.10 3.92 3.38
CA PRO A 119 17.75 4.46 3.52
C PRO A 119 17.78 5.86 4.12
N GLU A 120 16.97 6.75 3.57
CA GLU A 120 16.75 8.09 4.11
C GLU A 120 15.41 8.10 4.84
N ASP A 121 15.39 8.65 6.05
CA ASP A 121 14.15 8.83 6.80
C ASP A 121 13.37 10.04 6.28
N ILE A 122 12.16 9.80 5.80
CA ILE A 122 11.27 10.82 5.24
C ILE A 122 10.09 11.02 6.18
N PRO A 123 9.90 12.20 6.77
CA PRO A 123 8.76 12.47 7.65
C PRO A 123 7.44 12.53 6.85
N GLY A 124 6.32 12.37 7.56
CA GLY A 124 5.00 12.67 7.00
C GLY A 124 4.77 14.19 6.94
N ASN A 125 4.09 14.67 5.89
CA ASN A 125 3.88 16.09 5.62
C ASN A 125 2.40 16.50 5.45
N VAL A 126 1.45 15.59 5.75
CA VAL A 126 0.00 15.85 5.64
C VAL A 126 -0.62 16.29 6.97
N ASP A 127 -0.02 15.90 8.09
CA ASP A 127 -0.43 16.30 9.44
C ASP A 127 0.55 17.35 10.02
N ASP A 128 1.27 18.04 9.15
CA ASP A 128 2.28 19.04 9.49
C ASP A 128 1.65 20.44 9.66
N GLU A 129 2.44 21.44 10.07
CA GLU A 129 2.00 22.83 10.20
C GLU A 129 1.49 23.42 8.86
N LEU A 130 2.01 22.90 7.74
CA LEU A 130 1.64 23.35 6.41
C LEU A 130 0.38 22.64 5.89
N PRO A 131 -0.60 23.38 5.33
CA PRO A 131 -1.79 22.76 4.78
C PRO A 131 -1.49 21.98 3.49
N VAL A 132 -2.31 20.96 3.25
CA VAL A 132 -2.47 20.39 1.91
C VAL A 132 -3.10 21.45 1.02
N ARG A 133 -2.40 21.84 -0.04
CA ARG A 133 -2.75 22.98 -0.88
C ARG A 133 -3.52 22.59 -2.12
N TRP A 134 -4.57 23.34 -2.38
CA TRP A 134 -5.22 23.39 -3.69
C TRP A 134 -4.29 24.00 -4.73
N THR A 135 -3.80 23.21 -5.68
CA THR A 135 -2.81 23.69 -6.67
C THR A 135 -3.44 24.46 -7.83
N GLY A 136 -4.77 24.44 -7.94
CA GLY A 136 -5.50 25.01 -9.08
C GLY A 136 -5.41 24.18 -10.38
N LYS A 137 -4.58 23.13 -10.42
CA LYS A 137 -4.45 22.23 -11.57
C LYS A 137 -5.67 21.30 -11.64
N LYS A 138 -6.72 21.77 -12.28
CA LYS A 138 -7.96 21.03 -12.55
C LYS A 138 -7.79 20.10 -13.75
N MET A 139 -8.38 18.91 -13.67
CA MET A 139 -8.35 17.88 -14.70
C MET A 139 -9.74 17.22 -14.82
N PRO A 140 -10.29 17.03 -16.03
CA PRO A 140 -11.55 16.33 -16.22
C PRO A 140 -11.53 14.92 -15.60
N LYS A 141 -12.62 14.51 -14.93
CA LYS A 141 -12.69 13.20 -14.25
C LYS A 141 -12.38 12.04 -15.19
N SER A 142 -12.92 12.09 -16.42
CA SER A 142 -12.69 11.11 -17.48
C SER A 142 -11.20 10.96 -17.84
N LYS A 143 -10.42 12.05 -17.84
CA LYS A 143 -8.98 12.01 -18.13
C LYS A 143 -8.19 11.44 -16.96
N VAL A 144 -8.55 11.79 -15.73
CA VAL A 144 -7.84 11.29 -14.54
C VAL A 144 -8.04 9.77 -14.40
N ALA A 145 -9.28 9.29 -14.60
CA ALA A 145 -9.64 7.87 -14.48
C ALA A 145 -8.83 6.93 -15.38
N VAL A 146 -8.43 7.39 -16.57
CA VAL A 146 -7.63 6.57 -17.52
C VAL A 146 -6.13 6.83 -17.43
N LYS A 147 -5.72 7.90 -16.76
CA LYS A 147 -4.32 8.34 -16.70
C LYS A 147 -3.62 7.95 -15.40
N PHE A 148 -4.36 7.67 -14.34
CA PHE A 148 -3.79 7.35 -13.03
C PHE A 148 -4.43 6.10 -12.44
N ALA A 149 -3.60 5.27 -11.79
CA ALA A 149 -4.08 4.17 -10.98
C ALA A 149 -4.21 4.64 -9.52
N PHE A 150 -5.43 4.64 -8.98
CA PHE A 150 -5.67 5.02 -7.59
C PHE A 150 -5.45 3.84 -6.66
N LYS A 151 -4.60 4.02 -5.65
CA LYS A 151 -4.28 3.00 -4.65
C LYS A 151 -5.15 3.12 -3.41
N ARG A 152 -5.56 4.34 -3.06
CA ARG A 152 -6.33 4.63 -1.84
C ARG A 152 -7.23 5.83 -2.06
N THR A 153 -8.41 5.79 -1.45
CA THR A 153 -9.32 6.95 -1.39
C THR A 153 -9.60 7.29 0.06
N ILE A 154 -9.49 8.57 0.41
CA ILE A 154 -9.75 9.11 1.73
C ILE A 154 -10.97 10.04 1.63
N GLN A 155 -11.94 9.88 2.52
CA GLN A 155 -13.04 10.82 2.63
C GLN A 155 -12.65 11.97 3.56
N ILE A 156 -12.83 13.19 3.08
CA ILE A 156 -12.69 14.43 3.87
C ILE A 156 -14.05 14.79 4.46
N LYS A 157 -14.06 15.14 5.74
CA LYS A 157 -15.26 15.43 6.54
C LYS A 157 -15.09 16.74 7.29
N HIS A 158 -16.19 17.47 7.39
CA HIS A 158 -16.30 18.63 8.27
C HIS A 158 -16.22 18.21 9.72
N VAL A 159 -15.79 19.14 10.57
CA VAL A 159 -15.74 18.97 12.03
C VAL A 159 -16.78 19.85 12.73
N ASP A 160 -17.28 20.88 12.05
CA ASP A 160 -18.26 21.86 12.52
C ASP A 160 -19.06 22.44 11.33
N GLY A 161 -19.96 23.39 11.59
CA GLY A 161 -20.77 24.02 10.55
C GLY A 161 -19.99 24.91 9.57
N LEU A 162 -18.93 25.58 10.04
CA LEU A 162 -18.11 26.44 9.16
C LEU A 162 -17.32 25.60 8.14
N THR A 163 -16.74 24.50 8.61
CA THR A 163 -16.05 23.52 7.77
C THR A 163 -17.02 22.73 6.89
N PHE A 164 -18.30 22.65 7.24
CA PHE A 164 -19.34 22.09 6.37
C PHE A 164 -19.50 22.95 5.12
N ASP A 165 -19.80 24.25 5.28
CA ASP A 165 -20.01 25.16 4.15
C ASP A 165 -18.75 25.26 3.29
N TYR A 166 -17.59 25.37 3.92
CA TYR A 166 -16.28 25.38 3.26
C TYR A 166 -16.07 24.16 2.35
N LEU A 167 -16.32 22.95 2.86
CA LEU A 167 -16.14 21.72 2.08
C LEU A 167 -17.26 21.49 1.06
N PHE A 168 -18.48 21.95 1.36
CA PHE A 168 -19.61 21.88 0.44
C PHE A 168 -19.34 22.74 -0.81
N ASP A 169 -18.88 23.98 -0.64
CA ASP A 169 -18.57 24.87 -1.74
C ASP A 169 -17.47 24.30 -2.65
N MET A 170 -16.40 23.74 -2.04
CA MET A 170 -15.35 23.04 -2.78
C MET A 170 -15.90 21.83 -3.55
N ALA A 171 -16.75 21.02 -2.90
CA ALA A 171 -17.32 19.84 -3.53
C ALA A 171 -18.24 20.21 -4.71
N LYS A 172 -19.03 21.27 -4.55
CA LYS A 172 -19.94 21.79 -5.56
C LYS A 172 -19.18 22.30 -6.78
N GLU A 173 -18.15 23.11 -6.58
CA GLU A 173 -17.32 23.61 -7.69
C GLU A 173 -16.72 22.47 -8.52
N LEU A 174 -16.16 21.45 -7.87
CA LEU A 174 -15.55 20.31 -8.57
C LEU A 174 -16.59 19.45 -9.30
N GLN A 175 -17.80 19.32 -8.76
CA GLN A 175 -18.88 18.61 -9.43
C GLN A 175 -19.42 19.40 -10.62
N ASP A 176 -19.71 20.68 -10.45
CA ASP A 176 -20.31 21.54 -11.47
C ASP A 176 -19.40 21.65 -12.72
N GLU A 177 -18.09 21.63 -12.50
CA GLU A 177 -17.09 21.65 -13.58
C GLU A 177 -16.72 20.25 -14.12
N ASP A 178 -17.21 19.16 -13.52
CA ASP A 178 -16.82 17.76 -13.79
C ASP A 178 -15.29 17.52 -13.81
N VAL A 179 -14.62 18.04 -12.78
CA VAL A 179 -13.15 17.95 -12.64
C VAL A 179 -12.72 17.38 -11.29
N MET A 180 -11.48 16.91 -11.25
CA MET A 180 -10.70 16.76 -10.03
C MET A 180 -9.60 17.82 -10.01
N VAL A 181 -9.20 18.25 -8.83
CA VAL A 181 -8.05 19.16 -8.68
C VAL A 181 -6.89 18.45 -8.02
N LEU A 182 -5.69 18.68 -8.53
CA LEU A 182 -4.48 18.19 -7.89
C LEU A 182 -4.23 18.98 -6.59
N VAL A 183 -3.95 18.26 -5.52
CA VAL A 183 -3.51 18.82 -4.24
C VAL A 183 -2.10 18.32 -3.90
N GLY A 184 -1.33 19.15 -3.22
CA GLY A 184 0.04 18.84 -2.84
C GLY A 184 0.42 19.43 -1.50
N ALA A 185 1.48 18.88 -0.91
CA ALA A 185 2.03 19.33 0.36
C ALA A 185 3.15 20.38 0.14
N GLY A 186 3.72 20.85 1.24
CA GLY A 186 4.81 21.82 1.26
C GLY A 186 4.35 23.25 0.99
N GLN A 187 5.29 24.19 1.11
CA GLN A 187 4.99 25.63 1.08
C GLN A 187 4.35 26.08 -0.24
N LYS A 188 4.71 25.43 -1.35
CA LYS A 188 4.21 25.72 -2.71
C LYS A 188 3.17 24.72 -3.22
N GLY A 189 2.82 23.69 -2.45
CA GLY A 189 1.85 22.67 -2.89
C GLY A 189 2.36 21.75 -3.99
N ASN A 190 3.68 21.62 -4.15
CA ASN A 190 4.31 20.82 -5.20
C ASN A 190 4.91 19.51 -4.68
N GLU A 191 4.92 19.30 -3.37
CA GLU A 191 5.43 18.08 -2.76
C GLU A 191 4.36 16.99 -2.76
N PRO A 192 4.76 15.71 -2.83
CA PRO A 192 3.83 14.60 -2.69
C PRO A 192 3.23 14.56 -1.28
N LEU A 193 2.06 13.94 -1.15
CA LEU A 193 1.42 13.68 0.14
C LEU A 193 2.01 12.43 0.79
N ILE A 194 2.60 12.59 1.98
CA ILE A 194 3.18 11.53 2.80
C ILE A 194 2.45 11.51 4.14
N PHE A 195 1.69 10.45 4.40
CA PHE A 195 0.79 10.37 5.56
C PHE A 195 1.45 9.84 6.83
N GLN A 196 2.64 9.24 6.75
CA GLN A 196 3.35 8.71 7.91
C GLN A 196 4.84 8.63 7.57
N ALA A 197 5.69 8.61 8.59
CA ALA A 197 7.13 8.47 8.39
C ALA A 197 7.45 7.24 7.53
N ASN A 198 8.33 7.43 6.54
CA ASN A 198 8.71 6.42 5.53
C ASN A 198 7.50 5.85 4.76
N GLY A 199 6.40 6.61 4.72
CA GLY A 199 5.20 6.27 3.99
C GLY A 199 5.36 6.49 2.49
N MET A 200 4.55 5.77 1.70
CA MET A 200 4.56 5.93 0.25
C MET A 200 4.12 7.36 -0.16
N PRO A 201 4.87 8.05 -1.03
CA PRO A 201 4.48 9.36 -1.56
C PRO A 201 3.33 9.22 -2.55
N TYR A 202 2.33 10.09 -2.45
CA TYR A 202 1.17 10.11 -3.34
C TYR A 202 0.96 11.46 -4.02
N ARG A 203 0.46 11.42 -5.26
CA ARG A 203 -0.28 12.52 -5.87
C ARG A 203 -1.72 12.48 -5.37
N GLY A 204 -2.20 13.59 -4.83
CA GLY A 204 -3.57 13.72 -4.33
C GLY A 204 -4.49 14.38 -5.37
N PHE A 205 -5.63 13.78 -5.63
CA PHE A 205 -6.67 14.32 -6.50
C PHE A 205 -7.95 14.47 -5.69
N LEU A 206 -8.44 15.70 -5.57
CA LEU A 206 -9.65 16.00 -4.85
C LEU A 206 -10.85 15.93 -5.82
N GLU A 207 -11.83 15.11 -5.48
CA GLU A 207 -13.11 14.98 -6.18
C GLU A 207 -14.23 15.47 -5.27
N GLY A 208 -15.09 16.34 -5.81
CA GLY A 208 -16.31 16.77 -5.17
C GLY A 208 -17.55 16.11 -5.75
N ARG A 209 -18.51 15.82 -4.86
CA ARG A 209 -19.88 15.45 -5.20
C ARG A 209 -20.87 16.14 -4.26
N VAL A 210 -22.04 16.53 -4.77
CA VAL A 210 -23.14 17.15 -4.03
C VAL A 210 -24.48 16.53 -4.42
N ASP A 211 -25.34 16.35 -3.43
CA ASP A 211 -26.72 15.86 -3.55
C ASP A 211 -27.61 16.69 -2.60
N GLY A 212 -28.29 17.69 -3.16
CA GLY A 212 -29.06 18.66 -2.38
C GLY A 212 -28.17 19.38 -1.36
N LYS A 213 -28.42 19.13 -0.07
CA LYS A 213 -27.62 19.68 1.07
C LYS A 213 -26.57 18.70 1.59
N LYS A 214 -26.29 17.62 0.88
CA LYS A 214 -25.24 16.66 1.23
C LYS A 214 -24.06 16.88 0.30
N TYR A 215 -22.86 16.64 0.81
CA TYR A 215 -21.66 16.60 0.00
C TYR A 215 -20.84 15.35 0.29
N GLN A 216 -19.98 15.03 -0.66
CA GLN A 216 -18.90 14.07 -0.49
C GLN A 216 -17.65 14.67 -1.13
N LEU A 217 -16.58 14.75 -0.35
CA LEU A 217 -15.28 15.18 -0.82
C LEU A 217 -14.28 14.04 -0.65
N LEU A 218 -13.74 13.56 -1.76
CA LEU A 218 -12.87 12.39 -1.83
C LEU A 218 -11.48 12.82 -2.26
N LEU A 219 -10.47 12.44 -1.48
CA LEU A 219 -9.06 12.56 -1.83
C LEU A 219 -8.58 11.22 -2.36
N HIS A 220 -8.46 11.11 -3.68
CA HIS A 220 -7.89 9.97 -4.36
C HIS A 220 -6.37 10.07 -4.41
N LEU A 221 -5.70 9.00 -3.99
CA LEU A 221 -4.25 8.93 -3.89
C LEU A 221 -3.70 7.98 -4.95
N SER A 222 -2.83 8.50 -5.81
CA SER A 222 -2.13 7.74 -6.83
C SER A 222 -0.63 7.89 -6.67
N ASN A 223 0.09 6.78 -6.79
CA ASN A 223 1.55 6.73 -6.89
C ASN A 223 2.00 6.25 -8.28
N MET A 224 1.08 6.11 -9.24
CA MET A 224 1.36 5.55 -10.55
C MET A 224 0.55 6.25 -11.64
N GLU A 225 1.26 6.81 -12.61
CA GLU A 225 0.70 7.35 -13.85
C GLU A 225 0.78 6.29 -14.96
N LEU A 226 -0.36 6.00 -15.57
CA LEU A 226 -0.48 5.05 -16.67
C LEU A 226 0.03 5.72 -17.95
N LYS A 227 1.05 5.12 -18.56
CA LYS A 227 1.53 5.53 -19.88
C LYS A 227 0.76 4.78 -20.95
N ARG A 228 0.35 5.49 -22.00
CA ARG A 228 -0.16 4.83 -23.21
C ARG A 228 0.96 3.99 -23.81
N ILE A 229 0.65 2.76 -24.20
CA ILE A 229 1.54 1.94 -25.01
C ILE A 229 1.66 2.66 -26.36
N SER A 230 2.84 3.17 -26.70
CA SER A 230 3.06 3.71 -28.04
C SER A 230 3.09 2.53 -29.01
N SER A 231 2.14 2.47 -29.93
CA SER A 231 2.08 1.46 -30.98
C SER A 231 3.09 1.68 -32.12
N GLU A 232 4.04 2.60 -31.96
CA GLU A 232 5.09 2.80 -32.94
C GLU A 232 6.34 2.00 -32.54
N PRO A 233 6.84 1.11 -33.42
CA PRO A 233 8.13 0.49 -33.20
C PRO A 233 9.19 1.58 -33.17
N LYS A 234 10.00 1.60 -32.12
CA LYS A 234 11.21 2.43 -32.09
C LYS A 234 12.04 2.07 -33.32
N LYS A 235 12.19 3.02 -34.25
CA LYS A 235 13.16 2.95 -35.35
C LYS A 235 14.58 3.02 -34.81
#